data_AF-A0AA44ULU7-F1
#
_entry.id   AF-A0AA44ULU7-F1
#
_cell.length_a   1.000
_cell.length_b   1.000
_cell.length_c   1.000
_cell.angle_alpha   90.00
_cell.angle_beta   90.00
_cell.angle_gamma   90.00
#
_symmetry.space_group_name_H-M   'P 1'
#
loop_
_entity.id
_entity.type
_entity.pdbx_description
1 polymer ?
#
loop_
_entity_poly.entity_id
_entity_poly.type
_entity_poly.pdbx_seq_one_letter_code
_entity_poly.pdbx_strand_id
1 'polypeptide(L)'
;MWDDLYEPPDAADVLGDLHELATSVFDLCYDGSEPEWAAWAWSILTRAGLAAAGTEYERGELVLRLLALNMFHREFCARALDLGVPGEWDVDPDRVLGDHPRLHPVLLGIIAERRSLDLADSTDPGDLDFDVSVAATALDALVRSEYRRVVPLLVKMAGPADLAASVWASTREGARFPLSDTVVRELTVALTPAGHAALEWVRGGARRS
;
A
#
# COMPACT_ATOMS: atom_id res chain seq x y z
N MET A 1 -26.08 4.36 19.53
CA MET A 1 -25.26 4.90 20.63
C MET A 1 -24.51 3.76 21.33
N TRP A 2 -23.82 2.95 20.53
CA TRP A 2 -22.90 1.86 20.96
C TRP A 2 -21.59 1.90 20.15
N ASP A 3 -21.49 2.75 19.12
CA ASP A 3 -20.31 2.89 18.26
C ASP A 3 -19.15 3.62 18.94
N ASP A 4 -19.39 4.29 20.07
CA ASP A 4 -18.36 5.02 20.84
C ASP A 4 -17.49 4.10 21.74
N LEU A 5 -17.70 2.78 21.71
CA LEU A 5 -16.97 1.81 22.53
C LEU A 5 -16.02 0.91 21.74
N TYR A 6 -16.00 1.01 20.40
CA TYR A 6 -15.03 0.26 19.61
C TYR A 6 -13.76 1.08 19.46
N GLU A 7 -12.79 0.83 20.34
CA GLU A 7 -11.43 1.32 20.12
C GLU A 7 -10.80 0.48 18.99
N PRO A 8 -10.42 1.10 17.86
CA PRO A 8 -9.77 0.38 16.79
C PRO A 8 -8.43 -0.18 17.32
N PRO A 9 -8.04 -1.39 16.91
CA PRO A 9 -6.80 -2.00 17.37
C PRO A 9 -5.60 -1.13 16.99
N ASP A 10 -4.58 -1.14 17.84
CA ASP A 10 -3.32 -0.43 17.59
C ASP A 10 -2.69 -0.92 16.27
N ALA A 11 -2.17 0.02 15.48
CA ALA A 11 -1.51 -0.30 14.23
C ALA A 11 -0.32 -1.25 14.43
N ALA A 12 0.42 -1.10 15.53
CA ALA A 12 1.52 -1.98 15.90
C ALA A 12 1.05 -3.42 16.17
N ASP A 13 -0.10 -3.60 16.82
CA ASP A 13 -0.67 -4.92 17.10
C ASP A 13 -1.14 -5.63 15.81
N VAL A 14 -1.73 -4.87 14.87
CA VAL A 14 -2.26 -5.42 13.62
C VAL A 14 -1.15 -5.75 12.61
N LEU A 15 -0.13 -4.88 12.51
CA LEU A 15 0.97 -5.05 11.56
C LEU A 15 2.11 -5.92 12.12
N GLY A 16 2.23 -6.01 13.45
CA GLY A 16 3.32 -6.71 14.12
C GLY A 16 4.69 -6.18 13.68
N ASP A 17 5.59 -7.09 13.31
CA ASP A 17 6.95 -6.76 12.86
C ASP A 17 6.98 -5.81 11.64
N LEU A 18 5.90 -5.71 10.85
CA LEU A 18 5.83 -4.81 9.70
C LEU A 18 5.53 -3.35 10.08
N HIS A 19 5.20 -3.07 11.35
CA HIS A 19 4.79 -1.73 11.78
C HIS A 19 5.86 -0.67 11.49
N GLU A 20 7.12 -0.93 11.86
CA GLU A 20 8.22 0.03 11.59
C GLU A 20 8.42 0.27 10.09
N LEU A 21 8.27 -0.77 9.28
CA LEU A 21 8.35 -0.64 7.83
C LEU A 21 7.16 0.16 7.29
N ALA A 22 5.95 -0.07 7.79
CA ALA A 22 4.76 0.68 7.41
C ALA A 22 4.94 2.17 7.73
N THR A 23 5.34 2.51 8.97
CA THR A 23 5.61 3.90 9.37
C THR A 23 6.71 4.54 8.52
N SER A 24 7.70 3.76 8.07
CA SER A 24 8.68 4.25 7.11
C SER A 24 8.05 4.52 5.75
N VAL A 25 7.35 3.58 5.13
CA VAL A 25 6.94 3.73 3.71
C VAL A 25 5.65 4.54 3.49
N PHE A 26 4.84 4.70 4.54
CA PHE A 26 3.63 5.52 4.59
C PHE A 26 3.91 6.86 5.28
N ASP A 27 4.69 7.70 4.61
CA ASP A 27 5.23 8.95 5.15
C ASP A 27 4.87 10.19 4.30
N LEU A 28 3.77 10.12 3.55
CA LEU A 28 3.40 11.20 2.63
C LEU A 28 3.01 12.47 3.40
N CYS A 29 2.43 12.32 4.58
CA CYS A 29 1.95 13.38 5.44
C CYS A 29 2.63 13.30 6.82
N TYR A 30 3.34 14.38 7.22
CA TYR A 30 4.15 14.41 8.45
C TYR A 30 3.40 13.99 9.73
N ASP A 31 2.13 14.37 9.88
CA ASP A 31 1.26 13.98 11.00
C ASP A 31 0.01 13.20 10.50
N GLY A 32 0.12 12.51 9.36
CA GLY A 32 -0.98 11.73 8.81
C GLY A 32 -1.24 10.46 9.61
N SER A 33 -2.49 10.01 9.66
CA SER A 33 -2.88 8.68 10.17
C SER A 33 -2.71 7.56 9.13
N GLU A 34 -1.63 7.63 8.35
CA GLU A 34 -1.34 6.67 7.27
C GLU A 34 -0.96 5.28 7.82
N PRO A 35 -0.20 5.14 8.91
CA PRO A 35 0.04 3.84 9.54
C PRO A 35 -1.26 3.18 10.05
N GLU A 36 -2.18 3.96 10.62
CA GLU A 36 -3.49 3.46 11.07
C GLU A 36 -4.35 3.01 9.88
N TRP A 37 -4.29 3.75 8.76
CA TRP A 37 -4.94 3.32 7.52
C TRP A 37 -4.32 2.03 6.98
N ALA A 38 -2.99 1.92 6.99
CA ALA A 38 -2.28 0.73 6.55
C ALA A 38 -2.67 -0.49 7.40
N ALA A 39 -2.76 -0.33 8.73
CA ALA A 39 -3.22 -1.36 9.64
C ALA A 39 -4.68 -1.79 9.35
N TRP A 40 -5.58 -0.83 9.12
CA TRP A 40 -6.96 -1.16 8.75
C TRP A 40 -7.03 -1.91 7.40
N ALA A 41 -6.31 -1.45 6.38
CA ALA A 41 -6.24 -2.14 5.09
C ALA A 41 -5.62 -3.54 5.25
N TRP A 42 -4.59 -3.68 6.08
CA TRP A 42 -3.98 -4.95 6.43
C TRP A 42 -4.97 -5.91 7.09
N SER A 43 -5.83 -5.42 7.99
CA SER A 43 -6.89 -6.23 8.61
C SER A 43 -7.87 -6.83 7.60
N ILE A 44 -8.11 -6.14 6.47
CA ILE A 44 -8.92 -6.65 5.36
C ILE A 44 -8.17 -7.80 4.68
N LEU A 45 -6.86 -7.64 4.43
CA LEU A 45 -6.01 -8.70 3.87
C LEU A 45 -5.90 -9.91 4.80
N THR A 46 -5.83 -9.70 6.11
CA THR A 46 -5.85 -10.76 7.13
C THR A 46 -7.13 -11.56 7.07
N ARG A 47 -8.29 -10.90 7.02
CA ARG A 47 -9.59 -11.59 6.88
C ARG A 47 -9.72 -12.35 5.56
N ALA A 48 -9.01 -11.91 4.52
CA ALA A 48 -8.93 -12.61 3.24
C ALA A 48 -7.87 -13.73 3.19
N GLY A 49 -7.11 -13.96 4.27
CA GLY A 49 -6.04 -14.96 4.32
C GLY A 49 -4.78 -14.57 3.54
N LEU A 50 -4.57 -13.29 3.24
CA LEU A 50 -3.41 -12.79 2.48
C LEU A 50 -2.27 -12.25 3.37
N ALA A 51 -2.51 -12.10 4.66
CA ALA A 51 -1.56 -11.52 5.62
C ALA A 51 -0.91 -12.55 6.57
N ALA A 52 -1.08 -13.85 6.31
CA ALA A 52 -0.44 -14.90 7.09
C ALA A 52 0.88 -15.35 6.44
N ALA A 53 1.89 -15.65 7.27
CA ALA A 53 3.15 -16.23 6.82
C ALA A 53 3.61 -17.33 7.77
N GLY A 54 3.93 -18.51 7.22
CA GLY A 54 4.55 -19.63 7.93
C GLY A 54 6.02 -19.84 7.55
N THR A 55 6.49 -19.21 6.47
CA THR A 55 7.84 -19.34 5.92
C THR A 55 8.48 -17.97 5.66
N GLU A 56 9.81 -17.94 5.55
CA GLU A 56 10.54 -16.72 5.17
C GLU A 56 10.11 -16.20 3.78
N TYR A 57 9.84 -17.12 2.85
CA TYR A 57 9.29 -16.77 1.54
C TYR A 57 7.97 -16.00 1.65
N GLU A 58 7.03 -16.51 2.44
CA GLU A 58 5.74 -15.85 2.66
C GLU A 58 5.92 -14.51 3.38
N ARG A 59 6.88 -14.38 4.32
CA ARG A 59 7.21 -13.08 4.95
C ARG A 59 7.67 -12.05 3.92
N GLY A 60 8.51 -12.44 2.96
CA GLY A 60 8.89 -11.57 1.85
C GLY A 60 7.69 -11.14 1.00
N GLU A 61 6.72 -12.03 0.76
CA GLU A 61 5.48 -11.66 0.09
C GLU A 61 4.62 -10.69 0.91
N LEU A 62 4.64 -10.76 2.24
CA LEU A 62 3.93 -9.80 3.09
C LEU A 62 4.48 -8.38 2.92
N VAL A 63 5.81 -8.22 2.84
CA VAL A 63 6.43 -6.92 2.54
C VAL A 63 5.95 -6.38 1.20
N LEU A 64 5.93 -7.21 0.14
CA LEU A 64 5.44 -6.80 -1.17
C LEU A 64 3.95 -6.40 -1.16
N ARG A 65 3.12 -7.05 -0.35
CA ARG A 65 1.71 -6.69 -0.17
C ARG A 65 1.54 -5.37 0.56
N LEU A 66 2.36 -5.11 1.58
CA LEU A 66 2.37 -3.82 2.27
C LEU A 66 2.76 -2.69 1.31
N LEU A 67 3.79 -2.92 0.48
CA LEU A 67 4.18 -1.96 -0.57
C LEU A 67 3.09 -1.78 -1.63
N ALA A 68 2.33 -2.81 -1.96
CA ALA A 68 1.18 -2.67 -2.86
C ALA A 68 0.06 -1.79 -2.25
N LEU A 69 -0.16 -1.86 -0.93
CA LEU A 69 -1.05 -0.93 -0.22
C LEU A 69 -0.50 0.50 -0.27
N ASN A 70 0.80 0.68 -0.03
CA ASN A 70 1.45 1.99 -0.12
C ASN A 70 1.32 2.59 -1.51
N MET A 71 1.57 1.78 -2.54
CA MET A 71 1.42 2.19 -3.94
C MET A 71 -0.01 2.63 -4.25
N PHE A 72 -1.03 1.91 -3.75
CA PHE A 72 -2.42 2.34 -3.89
C PHE A 72 -2.71 3.67 -3.20
N HIS A 73 -2.20 3.82 -1.97
CA HIS A 73 -2.38 5.03 -1.17
C HIS A 73 -1.77 6.26 -1.87
N ARG A 74 -0.47 6.20 -2.22
CA ARG A 74 0.24 7.29 -2.91
C ARG A 74 -0.43 7.66 -4.22
N GLU A 75 -0.86 6.66 -4.98
CA GLU A 75 -1.55 6.87 -6.25
C GLU A 75 -2.91 7.58 -6.07
N PHE A 76 -3.68 7.19 -5.05
CA PHE A 76 -4.92 7.90 -4.74
C PHE A 76 -4.64 9.34 -4.33
N CYS A 77 -3.65 9.56 -3.46
CA CYS A 77 -3.26 10.90 -2.99
C CYS A 77 -2.76 11.78 -4.13
N ALA A 78 -1.95 11.26 -5.05
CA ALA A 78 -1.51 11.97 -6.25
C ALA A 78 -2.70 12.37 -7.13
N ARG A 79 -3.68 11.48 -7.33
CA ARG A 79 -4.87 11.77 -8.15
C ARG A 79 -5.86 12.73 -7.49
N ALA A 80 -6.09 12.57 -6.20
CA ALA A 80 -7.20 13.23 -5.50
C ALA A 80 -6.78 14.55 -4.82
N LEU A 81 -5.52 14.62 -4.36
CA LEU A 81 -5.01 15.64 -3.46
C LEU A 81 -3.79 16.39 -4.01
N ASP A 82 -3.32 16.06 -5.22
CA ASP A 82 -2.11 16.63 -5.83
C ASP A 82 -0.85 16.40 -4.98
N LEU A 83 -0.82 15.29 -4.22
CA LEU A 83 0.29 14.87 -3.38
C LEU A 83 1.14 13.83 -4.12
N GLY A 84 1.98 14.31 -5.04
CA GLY A 84 2.83 13.47 -5.91
C GLY A 84 2.36 13.47 -7.36
N VAL A 85 2.93 12.60 -8.19
CA VAL A 85 2.63 12.50 -9.63
C VAL A 85 1.94 11.16 -9.93
N PRO A 86 0.72 11.16 -10.51
CA PRO A 86 0.06 9.91 -10.86
C PRO A 86 0.91 9.08 -11.83
N GLY A 87 1.13 7.82 -11.48
CA GLY A 87 1.97 6.89 -12.24
C GLY A 87 3.40 6.77 -11.73
N GLU A 88 3.87 7.70 -10.90
CA GLU A 88 5.21 7.72 -10.32
C GLU A 88 5.15 7.31 -8.85
N TRP A 89 5.71 6.14 -8.54
CA TRP A 89 5.71 5.57 -7.19
C TRP A 89 6.93 4.69 -6.99
N ASP A 90 8.08 5.28 -7.26
CA ASP A 90 9.34 4.60 -7.06
C ASP A 90 9.49 4.27 -5.57
N VAL A 91 9.57 2.97 -5.31
CA VAL A 91 9.85 2.47 -3.98
C VAL A 91 11.35 2.56 -3.81
N ASP A 92 11.79 3.44 -2.89
CA ASP A 92 13.19 3.53 -2.51
C ASP A 92 13.68 2.17 -1.95
N PRO A 93 14.58 1.45 -2.66
CA PRO A 93 15.04 0.14 -2.24
C PRO A 93 15.73 0.19 -0.87
N ASP A 94 16.39 1.28 -0.49
CA ASP A 94 17.12 1.39 0.78
C ASP A 94 16.19 1.39 2.00
N ARG A 95 14.94 1.78 1.81
CA ARG A 95 13.92 1.77 2.86
C ARG A 95 13.32 0.39 3.06
N VAL A 96 13.34 -0.46 2.04
CA VAL A 96 12.58 -1.72 2.00
C VAL A 96 13.46 -2.96 1.97
N LEU A 97 14.67 -2.86 1.45
CA LEU A 97 15.63 -3.94 1.43
C LEU A 97 16.46 -3.95 2.71
N GLY A 98 16.76 -5.16 3.20
CA GLY A 98 17.56 -5.36 4.41
C GLY A 98 17.14 -6.59 5.18
N ASP A 99 17.61 -6.70 6.43
CA ASP A 99 17.25 -7.79 7.32
C ASP A 99 15.79 -7.69 7.79
N HIS A 100 15.23 -8.83 8.21
CA HIS A 100 13.88 -8.90 8.80
C HIS A 100 13.67 -7.77 9.82
N PRO A 101 12.57 -6.99 9.75
CA PRO A 101 11.33 -7.23 9.00
C PRO A 101 11.31 -6.74 7.54
N ARG A 102 12.43 -6.21 7.03
CA ARG A 102 12.57 -5.79 5.64
C ARG A 102 12.71 -6.98 4.70
N LEU A 103 12.63 -6.71 3.40
CA LEU A 103 12.78 -7.74 2.37
C LEU A 103 14.27 -7.99 2.11
N HIS A 104 14.75 -9.17 2.49
CA HIS A 104 16.14 -9.54 2.23
C HIS A 104 16.42 -9.56 0.71
N PRO A 105 17.51 -8.95 0.21
CA PRO A 105 17.80 -8.86 -1.22
C PRO A 105 17.87 -10.23 -1.94
N VAL A 106 18.44 -11.25 -1.28
CA VAL A 106 18.45 -12.61 -1.83
C VAL A 106 17.03 -13.17 -1.97
N LEU A 107 16.15 -12.87 -1.02
CA LEU A 107 14.77 -13.32 -1.08
C LEU A 107 13.99 -12.62 -2.19
N LEU A 108 14.25 -11.33 -2.44
CA LEU A 108 13.73 -10.60 -3.59
C LEU A 108 14.06 -11.35 -4.90
N GLY A 109 15.32 -11.76 -5.08
CA GLY A 109 15.77 -12.54 -6.23
C GLY A 109 15.04 -13.89 -6.36
N ILE A 110 14.92 -14.64 -5.27
CA ILE A 110 14.18 -15.91 -5.24
C ILE A 110 12.70 -15.72 -5.61
N ILE A 111 12.04 -14.67 -5.09
CA ILE A 111 10.64 -14.39 -5.42
C ILE A 111 10.51 -14.01 -6.90
N ALA A 112 11.41 -13.17 -7.41
CA ALA A 112 11.43 -12.77 -8.82
C ALA A 112 11.60 -13.96 -9.77
N GLU A 113 12.56 -14.85 -9.49
CA GLU A 113 12.81 -16.06 -10.27
C GLU A 113 11.59 -16.99 -10.26
N ARG A 114 11.00 -17.25 -9.08
CA ARG A 114 9.82 -18.12 -8.95
C ARG A 114 8.58 -17.56 -9.67
N ARG A 115 8.52 -16.25 -9.88
CA ARG A 115 7.44 -15.57 -10.61
C ARG A 115 7.79 -15.34 -12.08
N SER A 116 8.93 -15.86 -12.54
CA SER A 116 9.41 -15.75 -13.92
C SER A 116 9.45 -14.31 -14.41
N LEU A 117 9.89 -13.38 -13.55
CA LEU A 117 10.15 -12.01 -13.96
C LEU A 117 11.42 -11.96 -14.80
N ASP A 118 11.29 -11.45 -16.02
CA ASP A 118 12.43 -11.18 -16.89
C ASP A 118 13.07 -9.85 -16.48
N LEU A 119 14.20 -9.92 -15.79
CA LEU A 119 14.95 -8.77 -15.30
C LEU A 119 16.10 -8.38 -16.26
N ALA A 120 16.25 -9.08 -17.39
CA ALA A 120 17.40 -8.92 -18.28
C ALA A 120 17.27 -7.72 -19.25
N ASP A 121 16.06 -7.18 -19.43
CA ASP A 121 15.76 -6.19 -20.49
C ASP A 121 15.71 -4.73 -20.02
N SER A 122 15.97 -4.43 -18.74
CA SER A 122 15.77 -3.09 -18.17
C SER A 122 17.02 -2.19 -18.10
N THR A 123 18.16 -2.60 -18.67
CA THR A 123 19.43 -1.88 -18.46
C THR A 123 19.76 -0.88 -19.57
N ASP A 124 19.87 0.40 -19.17
CA ASP A 124 20.63 1.40 -19.92
C ASP A 124 22.13 1.18 -19.62
N PRO A 125 23.05 1.14 -20.61
CA PRO A 125 24.45 0.73 -20.40
C PRO A 125 25.32 1.68 -19.54
N GLY A 126 24.71 2.64 -18.85
CA GLY A 126 25.39 3.72 -18.13
C GLY A 126 25.18 3.77 -16.61
N ASP A 127 24.36 2.88 -16.03
CA ASP A 127 24.06 2.93 -14.60
C ASP A 127 25.22 2.38 -13.74
N LEU A 128 25.65 3.19 -12.77
CA LEU A 128 26.86 2.99 -11.96
C LEU A 128 26.73 1.92 -10.86
N ASP A 129 25.54 1.34 -10.67
CA ASP A 129 25.34 0.19 -9.77
C ASP A 129 24.28 -0.76 -10.35
N PHE A 130 24.74 -1.72 -11.15
CA PHE A 130 23.92 -2.74 -11.80
C PHE A 130 23.02 -3.49 -10.81
N ASP A 131 23.52 -3.77 -9.59
CA ASP A 131 22.79 -4.55 -8.59
C ASP A 131 21.62 -3.75 -8.00
N VAL A 132 21.80 -2.43 -7.79
CA VAL A 132 20.73 -1.54 -7.29
C VAL A 132 19.65 -1.32 -8.35
N SER A 133 20.03 -1.10 -9.61
CA SER A 133 19.07 -0.88 -10.72
C SER A 133 18.24 -2.15 -10.99
N VAL A 134 18.86 -3.33 -10.93
CA VAL A 134 18.16 -4.62 -11.05
C VAL A 134 17.26 -4.89 -9.85
N ALA A 135 17.71 -4.62 -8.61
CA ALA A 135 16.89 -4.79 -7.41
C ALA A 135 15.67 -3.86 -7.41
N ALA A 136 15.83 -2.60 -7.81
CA ALA A 136 14.73 -1.64 -7.95
C ALA A 136 13.71 -2.11 -9.00
N THR A 137 14.19 -2.57 -10.16
CA THR A 137 13.33 -3.11 -11.23
C THR A 137 12.55 -4.33 -10.75
N ALA A 138 13.23 -5.27 -10.08
CA ALA A 138 12.61 -6.48 -9.55
C ALA A 138 11.56 -6.14 -8.48
N LEU A 139 11.87 -5.21 -7.59
CA LEU A 139 10.97 -4.74 -6.55
C LEU A 139 9.71 -4.13 -7.16
N ASP A 140 9.85 -3.18 -8.08
CA ASP A 140 8.71 -2.55 -8.76
C ASP A 140 7.84 -3.59 -9.49
N ALA A 141 8.44 -4.49 -10.27
CA ALA A 141 7.70 -5.55 -10.96
C ALA A 141 6.93 -6.48 -10.00
N LEU A 142 7.54 -6.83 -8.86
CA LEU A 142 6.91 -7.66 -7.84
C LEU A 142 5.77 -6.94 -7.11
N VAL A 143 5.97 -5.68 -6.73
CA VAL A 143 4.93 -4.83 -6.13
C VAL A 143 3.76 -4.65 -7.08
N ARG A 144 4.02 -4.42 -8.38
CA ARG A 144 2.97 -4.39 -9.43
C ARG A 144 2.21 -5.70 -9.53
N SER A 145 2.89 -6.82 -9.35
CA SER A 145 2.23 -8.14 -9.31
C SER A 145 1.30 -8.27 -8.10
N GLU A 146 1.78 -7.91 -6.91
CA GLU A 146 0.94 -7.92 -5.70
C GLU A 146 -0.21 -6.92 -5.78
N TYR A 147 -0.01 -5.73 -6.35
CA TYR A 147 -1.07 -4.74 -6.52
C TYR A 147 -2.25 -5.27 -7.31
N ARG A 148 -1.98 -5.98 -8.42
CA ARG A 148 -3.01 -6.62 -9.25
C ARG A 148 -3.82 -7.67 -8.48
N ARG A 149 -3.28 -8.21 -7.38
CA ARG A 149 -3.94 -9.17 -6.50
C ARG A 149 -4.65 -8.50 -5.32
N VAL A 150 -3.96 -7.58 -4.64
CA VAL A 150 -4.36 -6.96 -3.38
C VAL A 150 -5.44 -5.89 -3.59
N VAL A 151 -5.26 -5.00 -4.56
CA VAL A 151 -6.14 -3.83 -4.72
C VAL A 151 -7.56 -4.21 -5.16
N PRO A 152 -7.78 -5.10 -6.14
CA PRO A 152 -9.14 -5.52 -6.49
C PRO A 152 -9.87 -6.18 -5.31
N LEU A 153 -9.13 -6.92 -4.47
CA LEU A 153 -9.68 -7.52 -3.26
C LEU A 153 -10.03 -6.45 -2.22
N LEU A 154 -9.16 -5.48 -2.01
CA LEU A 154 -9.38 -4.37 -1.09
C LEU A 154 -10.62 -3.57 -1.50
N VAL A 155 -10.73 -3.21 -2.78
CA VAL A 155 -11.90 -2.52 -3.36
C VAL A 155 -13.18 -3.33 -3.15
N LYS A 156 -13.13 -4.64 -3.41
CA LYS A 156 -14.28 -5.54 -3.25
C LYS A 156 -14.74 -5.67 -1.80
N MET A 157 -13.80 -5.77 -0.86
CA MET A 157 -14.11 -6.05 0.55
C MET A 157 -14.46 -4.79 1.35
N ALA A 158 -13.80 -3.67 1.08
CA ALA A 158 -14.10 -2.40 1.74
C ALA A 158 -15.32 -1.71 1.10
N GLY A 159 -15.44 -1.77 -0.23
CA GLY A 159 -16.31 -0.89 -0.99
C GLY A 159 -15.52 0.32 -1.53
N PRO A 160 -15.78 0.78 -2.78
CA PRO A 160 -15.03 1.89 -3.37
C PRO A 160 -15.12 3.22 -2.59
N ALA A 161 -16.30 3.53 -2.06
CA ALA A 161 -16.52 4.78 -1.33
C ALA A 161 -15.79 4.78 0.02
N ASP A 162 -15.94 3.70 0.78
CA ASP A 162 -15.24 3.50 2.06
C ASP A 162 -13.73 3.52 1.88
N LEU A 163 -13.23 2.84 0.85
CA LEU A 163 -11.80 2.83 0.55
C LEU A 163 -11.29 4.22 0.17
N ALA A 164 -11.95 4.94 -0.74
CA ALA A 164 -11.55 6.29 -1.13
C ALA A 164 -11.61 7.27 0.06
N ALA A 165 -12.69 7.24 0.84
CA ALA A 165 -12.85 8.08 2.03
C ALA A 165 -11.79 7.77 3.09
N SER A 166 -11.42 6.49 3.25
CA SER A 166 -10.40 6.08 4.22
C SER A 166 -9.02 6.63 3.88
N VAL A 167 -8.61 6.59 2.61
CA VAL A 167 -7.32 7.16 2.17
C VAL A 167 -7.34 8.67 2.36
N TRP A 168 -8.42 9.34 1.97
CA TRP A 168 -8.56 10.79 2.17
C TRP A 168 -8.46 11.16 3.65
N ALA A 169 -9.11 10.41 4.53
CA ALA A 169 -9.05 10.66 5.97
C ALA A 169 -7.65 10.42 6.54
N SER A 170 -6.88 9.47 5.99
CA SER A 170 -5.55 9.13 6.51
C SER A 170 -4.53 10.25 6.31
N THR A 171 -4.76 11.21 5.41
CA THR A 171 -3.87 12.36 5.24
C THR A 171 -4.06 13.43 6.32
N ARG A 172 -4.95 13.18 7.28
CA ARG A 172 -5.23 14.07 8.42
C ARG A 172 -4.80 13.38 9.71
N GLU A 173 -4.41 14.20 10.68
CA GLU A 173 -4.05 13.75 12.01
C GLU A 173 -5.28 13.20 12.76
N GLY A 174 -5.08 12.10 13.49
CA GLY A 174 -6.06 11.53 14.42
C GLY A 174 -7.23 10.81 13.76
N ALA A 175 -7.15 10.47 12.48
CA ALA A 175 -8.16 9.64 11.84
C ALA A 175 -8.14 8.21 12.39
N ARG A 176 -9.32 7.63 12.59
CA ARG A 176 -9.51 6.28 13.15
C ARG A 176 -10.27 5.41 12.16
N PHE A 177 -9.85 4.16 12.02
CA PHE A 177 -10.38 3.24 10.99
C PHE A 177 -10.95 1.96 11.62
N PRO A 178 -12.05 1.39 11.08
CA PRO A 178 -12.83 1.87 9.94
C PRO A 178 -13.54 3.21 10.23
N LEU A 179 -13.74 4.01 9.19
CA LEU A 179 -14.57 5.20 9.29
C LEU A 179 -16.03 4.81 9.52
N SER A 180 -16.79 5.67 10.19
CA SER A 180 -18.24 5.51 10.28
C SER A 180 -18.94 5.92 8.97
N ASP A 181 -20.11 5.33 8.70
CA ASP A 181 -20.93 5.65 7.52
C ASP A 181 -21.20 7.16 7.38
N THR A 182 -21.35 7.86 8.50
CA THR A 182 -21.56 9.32 8.52
C THR A 182 -20.34 10.04 7.97
N VAL A 183 -19.14 9.69 8.44
CA VAL A 183 -17.89 10.32 7.98
C VAL A 183 -17.62 9.98 6.52
N VAL A 184 -17.86 8.74 6.09
CA VAL A 184 -17.72 8.33 4.68
C VAL A 184 -18.64 9.16 3.79
N ARG A 185 -19.92 9.32 4.18
CA ARG A 185 -20.88 10.13 3.43
C ARG A 185 -20.47 11.60 3.36
N GLU A 186 -20.05 12.19 4.48
CA GLU A 186 -19.61 13.59 4.55
C GLU A 186 -18.40 13.84 3.64
N LEU A 187 -17.38 13.00 3.71
CA LEU A 187 -16.20 13.09 2.85
C LEU A 187 -16.56 12.93 1.37
N THR A 188 -17.43 11.96 1.05
CA THR A 188 -17.82 11.70 -0.34
C THR A 188 -18.60 12.87 -0.96
N VAL A 189 -19.48 13.53 -0.20
CA VAL A 189 -20.24 14.71 -0.66
C VAL A 189 -19.33 15.93 -0.82
N ALA A 190 -18.27 16.03 -0.01
CA ALA A 190 -17.33 17.15 -0.02
C ALA A 190 -16.17 17.01 -1.03
N LEU A 191 -16.18 15.97 -1.88
CA LEU A 191 -15.08 15.72 -2.82
C LEU A 191 -14.93 16.85 -3.85
N THR A 192 -13.69 17.22 -4.13
CA THR A 192 -13.32 18.07 -5.27
C THR A 192 -13.59 17.32 -6.60
N PRO A 193 -13.57 17.99 -7.77
CA PRO A 193 -13.63 17.28 -9.06
C PRO A 193 -12.54 16.20 -9.22
N ALA A 194 -11.32 16.48 -8.74
CA ALA A 194 -10.23 15.52 -8.71
C ALA A 194 -10.54 14.33 -7.78
N GLY A 195 -11.09 14.61 -6.59
CA GLY A 195 -11.56 13.57 -5.67
C GLY A 195 -12.66 12.68 -6.27
N HIS A 196 -13.60 13.25 -7.01
CA HIS A 196 -14.61 12.49 -7.74
C HIS A 196 -13.99 11.61 -8.83
N ALA A 197 -13.03 12.13 -9.59
CA ALA A 197 -12.32 11.36 -10.60
C ALA A 197 -11.51 10.20 -9.98
N ALA A 198 -10.85 10.43 -8.84
CA ALA A 198 -10.16 9.39 -8.09
C ALA A 198 -11.14 8.33 -7.56
N LEU A 199 -12.30 8.71 -7.05
CA LEU A 199 -13.35 7.77 -6.64
C LEU A 199 -13.85 6.91 -7.82
N GLU A 200 -14.08 7.51 -8.99
CA GLU A 200 -14.45 6.76 -10.20
C GLU A 200 -13.35 5.80 -10.65
N TRP A 201 -12.08 6.20 -10.52
CA TRP A 201 -10.94 5.31 -10.74
C TRP A 201 -10.96 4.11 -9.77
N VAL A 202 -11.23 4.33 -8.47
CA VAL A 202 -11.40 3.24 -7.49
C VAL A 202 -12.59 2.34 -7.86
N ARG A 203 -13.73 2.91 -8.28
CA ARG A 203 -14.90 2.15 -8.78
C ARG A 203 -14.58 1.31 -10.01
N GLY A 204 -13.71 1.81 -10.88
CA GLY A 204 -13.14 1.08 -12.02
C GLY A 204 -12.17 -0.05 -11.63
N GLY A 205 -11.96 -0.29 -10.34
CA GLY A 205 -11.08 -1.31 -9.79
C GLY A 205 -9.65 -0.82 -9.53
N ALA A 206 -9.45 0.50 -9.50
CA ALA A 206 -8.15 1.14 -9.24
C ALA A 206 -7.03 0.57 -10.13
N ARG A 207 -7.34 0.38 -11.42
CA ARG A 207 -6.35 -0.14 -12.37
C ARG A 207 -5.34 0.95 -12.69
N ARG A 208 -4.06 0.59 -12.73
CA ARG A 208 -3.02 1.46 -13.26
C ARG A 208 -3.28 1.69 -14.76
N SER A 209 -3.16 2.95 -15.19
CA SER A 209 -3.12 3.36 -16.61
C SER A 209 -1.79 2.99 -17.25
#